data_AF-A0A2V8E9L8-F1
#
_entry.id   AF-A0A2V8E9L8-F1
#
_cell.length_a   1.000
_cell.length_b   1.000
_cell.length_c   1.000
_cell.angle_alpha   90.00
_cell.angle_beta   90.00
_cell.angle_gamma   90.00
#
_symmetry.space_group_name_H-M   'P 1'
#
loop_
_entity.id
_entity.type
_entity.pdbx_description
1 polymer ?
#
loop_
_entity_poly.entity_id
_entity_poly.type
_entity_poly.pdbx_seq_one_letter_code
_entity_poly.pdbx_strand_id
1 'polypeptide(L)'
;MDFYARLLVAQPTPVVHVTINVGLGVLGDPLQGNRHVQSVLYGAELSRPLTRQLAVVVGADGRTGPSQPGLEPRAIGRGGVAWTEGAARIEVNGTVGLTSRDGNLGVAVKAIVGLHAFTP
;
A
#
# COMPACT_ATOMS: atom_id res chain seq x y z
N MET A 1 -15.25 6.58 -14.40
CA MET A 1 -13.80 6.87 -14.44
C MET A 1 -13.37 7.09 -13.01
N ASP A 2 -12.29 6.46 -12.58
CA ASP A 2 -11.83 6.61 -11.20
C ASP A 2 -10.70 7.64 -11.12
N PHE A 3 -10.71 8.47 -10.09
CA PHE A 3 -9.68 9.47 -9.84
C PHE A 3 -9.12 9.31 -8.43
N TYR A 4 -7.80 9.45 -8.28
CA TYR A 4 -7.11 9.30 -7.01
C TYR A 4 -6.07 10.39 -6.82
N ALA A 5 -6.06 11.02 -5.65
CA ALA A 5 -5.03 11.94 -5.22
C ALA A 5 -4.55 11.54 -3.82
N ARG A 6 -3.26 11.25 -3.65
CA ARG A 6 -2.66 10.83 -2.37
C ARG A 6 -1.46 11.70 -2.03
N LEU A 7 -1.39 12.13 -0.78
CA LEU A 7 -0.20 12.72 -0.17
C LEU A 7 0.59 11.59 0.50
N LEU A 8 1.90 11.54 0.23
CA LEU A 8 2.83 10.60 0.84
C LEU A 8 3.86 11.35 1.66
N VAL A 9 4.07 10.90 2.89
CA VAL A 9 5.09 11.39 3.80
C VAL A 9 5.99 10.22 4.17
N ALA A 10 7.27 10.34 3.86
CA ALA A 10 8.29 9.37 4.24
C ALA A 10 9.26 10.01 5.21
N GLN A 11 9.41 9.41 6.38
CA GLN A 11 10.35 9.87 7.41
C GLN A 11 11.32 8.73 7.74
N PRO A 12 12.59 8.82 7.29
CA PRO A 12 13.62 7.92 7.73
C PRO A 12 14.02 8.23 9.17
N THR A 13 14.14 7.20 10.01
CA THR A 13 14.81 7.29 11.32
C THR A 13 16.00 6.31 11.32
N PRO A 14 16.97 6.44 12.24
CA PRO A 14 18.15 5.57 12.26
C PRO A 14 17.84 4.07 12.39
N VAL A 15 16.65 3.73 12.90
CA VAL A 15 16.25 2.34 13.16
C VAL A 15 15.12 1.88 12.25
N VAL A 16 14.20 2.77 11.87
CA VAL A 16 12.99 2.44 11.12
C VAL A 16 12.69 3.50 10.06
N HIS A 17 12.25 3.08 8.89
CA HIS A 17 11.69 3.96 7.88
C HIS A 17 10.17 3.89 7.96
N VAL A 18 9.55 5.06 8.14
CA VAL A 18 8.11 5.18 8.23
C VAL A 18 7.60 5.86 6.97
N THR A 19 6.61 5.25 6.32
CA THR A 19 5.89 5.84 5.19
C THR A 19 4.41 5.89 5.52
N ILE A 20 3.81 7.07 5.46
CA ILE A 20 2.38 7.26 5.67
C ILE A 20 1.82 7.87 4.39
N ASN A 21 0.62 7.43 4.01
CA ASN A 21 -0.09 8.00 2.89
C ASN A 21 -1.57 8.21 3.24
N VAL A 22 -2.12 9.31 2.74
CA VAL A 22 -3.54 9.64 2.88
C VAL A 22 -4.01 10.31 1.60
N GLY A 23 -5.24 10.06 1.18
CA GLY A 23 -5.74 10.62 -0.05
C GLY A 23 -7.24 10.49 -0.24
N LEU A 24 -7.69 11.02 -1.36
CA LEU A 24 -9.07 10.97 -1.80
C LEU A 24 -9.16 10.12 -3.06
N GLY A 25 -10.17 9.26 -3.12
CA GLY A 25 -10.59 8.52 -4.28
C GLY A 25 -11.99 8.96 -4.68
N VAL A 26 -12.19 9.26 -5.95
CA VAL A 26 -13.50 9.43 -6.57
C VAL A 26 -13.74 8.17 -7.39
N LEU A 27 -14.58 7.28 -6.85
CA LEU A 27 -14.88 5.97 -7.41
C LEU A 27 -16.18 6.02 -8.19
N GLY A 28 -16.26 5.37 -9.34
CA GLY A 28 -17.54 5.16 -10.02
C GLY A 28 -18.48 4.28 -9.19
N ASP A 29 -19.76 4.65 -9.11
CA ASP A 29 -20.79 3.82 -8.49
C ASP A 29 -21.09 2.61 -9.41
N PRO A 30 -20.87 1.36 -8.96
CA PRO A 30 -21.11 0.18 -9.78
C PRO A 30 -22.60 -0.07 -10.08
N LEU A 31 -23.51 0.55 -9.32
CA LEU A 31 -24.96 0.45 -9.52
C LEU A 31 -25.50 1.56 -10.42
N GLN A 32 -24.78 2.68 -10.54
CA GLN A 32 -25.21 3.86 -11.31
C GLN A 32 -24.03 4.51 -12.03
N GLY A 33 -23.89 4.26 -13.33
CA GLY A 33 -22.73 4.71 -14.12
C GLY A 33 -22.49 6.23 -14.19
N ASN A 34 -23.49 7.05 -13.87
CA ASN A 34 -23.36 8.52 -13.82
C ASN A 34 -23.07 9.07 -12.42
N ARG A 35 -22.93 8.20 -11.41
CA ARG A 35 -22.70 8.58 -10.03
C ARG A 35 -21.26 8.30 -9.61
N HIS A 36 -20.70 9.22 -8.84
CA HIS A 36 -19.38 9.10 -8.26
C HIS A 36 -19.48 9.16 -6.74
N VAL A 37 -18.59 8.43 -6.10
CA VAL A 37 -18.58 8.24 -4.65
C VAL A 37 -17.20 8.59 -4.13
N GLN A 38 -17.18 9.44 -3.12
CA GLN A 38 -15.94 9.84 -2.48
C GLN A 38 -15.51 8.79 -1.46
N SER A 39 -14.24 8.43 -1.51
CA SER A 39 -13.58 7.55 -0.57
C SER A 39 -12.31 8.22 -0.05
N VAL A 40 -11.99 7.97 1.21
CA VAL A 40 -10.71 8.34 1.79
C VAL A 40 -9.81 7.12 1.73
N LEU A 41 -8.66 7.28 1.09
CA LEU A 41 -7.60 6.28 1.04
C LEU A 41 -6.59 6.57 2.15
N TYR A 42 -6.09 5.54 2.80
CA TYR A 42 -5.06 5.68 3.81
C TYR A 42 -4.14 4.47 3.79
N GLY A 43 -2.93 4.66 4.28
CA GLY A 43 -1.99 3.58 4.49
C GLY A 43 -0.79 4.02 5.30
N ALA A 44 -0.17 3.04 5.95
CA ALA A 44 1.06 3.22 6.69
C ALA A 44 1.95 1.99 6.50
N GLU A 45 3.24 2.22 6.38
CA GLU A 45 4.25 1.19 6.25
C GLU A 45 5.44 1.54 7.15
N LEU A 46 5.94 0.52 7.83
CA LEU A 46 7.14 0.53 8.65
C LEU A 46 8.11 -0.46 8.02
N SER A 47 9.35 -0.03 7.80
CA SER A 47 10.41 -0.95 7.42
C SER A 47 11.63 -0.80 8.31
N ARG A 48 12.17 -1.92 8.78
CA ARG A 48 13.34 -1.96 9.64
C ARG A 48 14.43 -2.79 8.96
N PRO A 49 15.59 -2.22 8.64
CA PRO A 49 16.72 -2.99 8.16
C PRO A 49 17.21 -3.96 9.26
N LEU A 50 17.39 -5.22 8.89
CA LEU A 50 18.04 -6.25 9.72
C LEU A 50 19.52 -6.39 9.33
N THR A 51 19.81 -6.29 8.04
CA THR A 51 21.15 -6.31 7.46
C THR A 51 21.26 -5.23 6.37
N ARG A 52 22.38 -5.19 5.64
CA ARG A 52 22.53 -4.27 4.50
C ARG A 52 21.58 -4.59 3.36
N GLN A 53 21.20 -5.85 3.17
CA GLN A 53 20.31 -6.30 2.09
C GLN A 53 18.89 -6.61 2.56
N LEU A 54 18.72 -7.00 3.83
CA LEU A 54 17.44 -7.51 4.33
C LEU A 54 16.75 -6.50 5.26
N ALA A 55 15.46 -6.29 5.06
CA ALA A 55 14.60 -5.52 5.94
C ALA A 55 13.30 -6.27 6.25
N VAL A 56 12.73 -6.05 7.43
CA VAL A 56 11.36 -6.44 7.75
C VAL A 56 10.44 -5.29 7.36
N VAL A 57 9.29 -5.60 6.76
CA VAL A 57 8.28 -4.64 6.35
C VAL A 57 6.95 -5.03 6.96
N VAL A 58 6.25 -4.06 7.56
CA VAL A 58 4.89 -4.21 8.07
C VAL A 58 4.10 -2.99 7.66
N GLY A 59 2.87 -3.19 7.22
CA GLY A 59 2.02 -2.07 6.85
C GLY A 59 0.56 -2.44 6.80
N ALA A 60 -0.26 -1.42 6.61
CA ALA A 60 -1.66 -1.56 6.34
C ALA A 60 -2.08 -0.51 5.32
N ASP A 61 -2.95 -0.90 4.40
CA ASP A 61 -3.51 -0.02 3.39
C ASP A 61 -5.01 -0.23 3.35
N GLY A 62 -5.77 0.85 3.26
CA GLY A 62 -7.21 0.78 3.29
C GLY A 62 -7.91 1.95 2.61
N ARG A 63 -9.21 1.79 2.53
CA ARG A 63 -10.15 2.80 2.06
C ARG A 63 -11.38 2.80 2.94
N THR A 64 -11.91 3.98 3.20
CA THR A 64 -13.21 4.16 3.83
C THR A 64 -14.07 5.06 2.93
N GLY A 65 -15.38 4.92 3.05
CA GLY A 65 -16.34 5.64 2.21
C GLY A 65 -17.76 5.15 2.50
N PRO A 66 -18.75 5.66 1.76
CA PRO A 66 -20.13 5.20 1.86
C PRO A 66 -20.20 3.67 1.65
N SER A 67 -20.88 2.97 2.57
CA SER A 67 -21.07 1.51 2.52
C SER A 67 -22.07 1.12 1.43
N GLN A 68 -21.69 1.36 0.18
CA GLN A 68 -22.44 0.94 -1.00
C GLN A 68 -21.87 -0.37 -1.54
N PRO A 69 -22.69 -1.22 -2.16
CA PRO A 69 -22.23 -2.45 -2.79
C PRO A 69 -21.05 -2.20 -3.73
N GLY A 70 -19.91 -2.86 -3.50
CA GLY A 70 -18.67 -2.70 -4.29
C GLY A 70 -17.75 -1.56 -3.82
N LEU A 71 -18.25 -0.65 -2.98
CA LEU A 71 -17.52 0.49 -2.44
C LEU A 71 -17.34 0.41 -0.92
N GLU A 72 -17.55 -0.76 -0.33
CA GLU A 72 -17.44 -0.97 1.10
C GLU A 72 -16.06 -0.59 1.63
N PRO A 73 -15.97 -0.14 2.90
CA PRO A 73 -14.70 0.02 3.57
C PRO A 73 -13.90 -1.28 3.54
N ARG A 74 -12.61 -1.16 3.23
CA ARG A 74 -11.68 -2.29 3.09
C ARG A 74 -10.32 -1.88 3.64
N ALA A 75 -9.63 -2.81 4.27
CA ALA A 75 -8.29 -2.61 4.78
C ALA A 75 -7.54 -3.95 4.77
N ILE A 76 -6.31 -3.92 4.26
CA ILE A 76 -5.44 -5.09 4.17
C ILE A 76 -4.19 -4.78 5.00
N GLY A 77 -3.89 -5.68 5.94
CA GLY A 77 -2.63 -5.72 6.65
C GLY A 77 -1.63 -6.54 5.86
N ARG A 78 -0.37 -6.13 5.87
CA ARG A 78 0.74 -6.85 5.23
C ARG A 78 1.96 -6.89 6.13
N GLY A 79 2.65 -8.01 6.12
CA GLY A 79 3.88 -8.22 6.88
C GLY A 79 4.81 -9.18 6.14
N GLY A 80 6.10 -8.87 6.11
CA GLY A 80 7.03 -9.62 5.29
C GLY A 80 8.46 -9.13 5.38
N VAL A 81 9.24 -9.52 4.37
CA VAL A 81 10.64 -9.18 4.24
C VAL A 81 10.91 -8.54 2.88
N ALA A 82 11.87 -7.63 2.86
CA ALA A 82 12.40 -7.00 1.67
C ALA A 82 13.88 -7.33 1.52
N TRP A 83 14.26 -7.84 0.35
CA TRP A 83 15.64 -8.03 -0.07
C TRP A 83 16.01 -6.96 -1.09
N THR A 84 17.09 -6.22 -0.85
CA THR A 84 17.60 -5.18 -1.75
C THR A 84 19.02 -5.52 -2.18
N GLU A 85 19.24 -5.56 -3.49
CA GLU A 85 20.53 -5.85 -4.10
C GLU A 85 20.75 -4.98 -5.33
N GLY A 86 21.79 -4.13 -5.28
CA GLY A 86 22.04 -3.12 -6.30
C GLY A 86 20.83 -2.19 -6.48
N ALA A 87 20.29 -2.14 -7.69
CA ALA A 87 19.11 -1.35 -8.03
C ALA A 87 17.79 -2.11 -7.89
N ALA A 88 17.82 -3.39 -7.52
CA ALA A 88 16.64 -4.23 -7.39
C ALA A 88 16.22 -4.40 -5.93
N ARG A 89 14.91 -4.39 -5.69
CA ARG A 89 14.31 -4.70 -4.40
C ARG A 89 13.11 -5.62 -4.60
N ILE A 90 13.09 -6.73 -3.86
CA ILE A 90 12.01 -7.71 -3.85
C ILE A 90 11.41 -7.75 -2.46
N GLU A 91 10.09 -7.62 -2.34
CA GLU A 91 9.37 -7.78 -1.08
C GLU A 91 8.41 -8.95 -1.17
N VAL A 92 8.49 -9.86 -0.20
CA VAL A 92 7.58 -11.00 -0.04
C VAL A 92 6.80 -10.79 1.23
N ASN A 93 5.47 -10.70 1.10
CA ASN A 93 4.57 -10.35 2.20
C ASN A 93 3.44 -11.37 2.33
N GLY A 94 3.14 -11.77 3.56
CA GLY A 94 1.82 -12.30 3.90
C GLY A 94 0.83 -11.14 4.02
N THR A 95 -0.43 -11.38 3.64
CA THR A 95 -1.51 -10.41 3.74
C THR A 95 -2.69 -10.98 4.52
N VAL A 96 -3.38 -10.10 5.25
CA VAL A 96 -4.60 -10.41 6.00
C VAL A 96 -5.65 -9.32 5.75
N GLY A 97 -6.90 -9.72 5.55
CA GLY A 97 -8.03 -8.80 5.58
C GLY A 97 -8.25 -8.28 7.00
N LEU A 98 -8.35 -6.96 7.15
CA LEU A 98 -8.62 -6.29 8.42
C LEU A 98 -10.10 -5.92 8.58
N THR A 99 -10.90 -6.10 7.53
CA THR A 99 -12.36 -5.93 7.57
C THR A 99 -13.07 -7.24 7.25
N SER A 100 -14.34 -7.33 7.64
CA SER A 100 -15.19 -8.51 7.38
C SER A 100 -15.45 -8.79 5.90
N ARG A 101 -15.08 -7.86 5.00
CA ARG A 101 -15.28 -7.95 3.55
C ARG A 101 -13.99 -8.29 2.79
N ASP A 102 -12.85 -8.33 3.49
CA ASP A 102 -11.55 -8.63 2.89
C ASP A 102 -11.21 -10.11 3.02
N GLY A 103 -10.38 -10.62 2.10
CA GLY A 103 -9.95 -12.03 2.12
C GLY A 103 -9.13 -12.35 3.37
N ASN A 104 -9.32 -13.54 3.94
CA ASN A 104 -8.74 -13.90 5.23
C ASN A 104 -7.20 -13.95 5.23
N LEU A 105 -6.59 -14.53 4.19
CA LEU A 105 -5.14 -14.72 4.09
C LEU A 105 -4.69 -14.66 2.63
N GLY A 106 -3.50 -14.11 2.38
CA GLY A 106 -2.89 -14.07 1.06
C GLY A 106 -1.37 -13.92 1.10
N VAL A 107 -0.76 -13.99 -0.09
CA VAL A 107 0.67 -13.75 -0.30
C VAL A 107 0.82 -12.74 -1.44
N ALA A 108 1.69 -11.77 -1.26
CA ALA A 108 2.01 -10.75 -2.23
C ALA A 108 3.52 -10.67 -2.47
N VAL A 109 3.91 -10.54 -3.73
CA VAL A 109 5.29 -10.28 -4.15
C VAL A 109 5.34 -8.94 -4.86
N LYS A 110 6.23 -8.06 -4.42
CA LYS A 110 6.45 -6.74 -5.03
C LYS A 110 7.90 -6.65 -5.48
N ALA A 111 8.13 -6.28 -6.74
CA ALA A 111 9.46 -6.03 -7.28
C ALA A 111 9.58 -4.55 -7.67
N ILE A 112 10.67 -3.91 -7.24
CA ILE A 112 11.01 -2.53 -7.54
C ILE A 112 12.40 -2.55 -8.19
N VAL A 113 12.53 -1.91 -9.35
CA VAL A 113 13.79 -1.85 -10.10
C VAL A 113 14.10 -0.40 -10.42
N GLY A 114 15.26 0.08 -9.99
CA GLY A 114 15.80 1.37 -10.37
C GLY A 114 16.47 1.30 -11.74
N LEU A 115 15.96 2.06 -12.70
CA LEU A 115 16.59 2.20 -14.02
C LEU A 115 17.44 3.47 -14.01
N HIS A 116 18.75 3.33 -14.21
CA HIS A 116 19.64 4.48 -14.38
C HIS A 116 19.71 4.82 -15.86
N ALA A 117 19.23 6.01 -16.24
CA ALA A 117 19.27 6.48 -17.63
C ALA A 117 20.64 7.04 -18.03
N PHE A 118 21.48 7.42 -17.06
CA PHE A 118 22.82 7.96 -17.30
C PHE A 118 23.79 7.48 -16.23
N THR A 119 24.93 6.94 -16.67
CA THR A 119 26.09 6.64 -15.82
C THR A 119 26.94 7.91 -15.73
N PRO A 120 27.36 8.36 -14.53
CA PRO A 120 28.31 9.46 -14.40
C PRO A 120 29.71 9.09 -14.92
#